data_AF-A0A661MI00-F1
#
_entry.id   AF-A0A661MI00-F1
#
_cell.length_a   1.000
_cell.length_b   1.000
_cell.length_c   1.000
_cell.angle_alpha   90.00
_cell.angle_beta   90.00
_cell.angle_gamma   90.00
#
_symmetry.space_group_name_H-M   'P 1'
#
loop_
_entity.id
_entity.type
_entity.pdbx_description
1 polymer ?
#
loop_
_entity_poly.entity_id
_entity_poly.type
_entity_poly.pdbx_seq_one_letter_code
_entity_poly.pdbx_strand_id
1 'polypeptide(L)' 'MGSQEDLIREIEELEKELEERKKALPAHSIRPHQLLIIEELEEQIEEKKRLVEKMRSAK' A
#
# COMPACT_ATOMS: atom_id res chain seq x y z
N MET A 1 -6.50 -10.52 -15.24
CA MET A 1 -6.95 -9.47 -14.30
C MET A 1 -7.45 -10.19 -13.07
N GLY A 2 -6.85 -9.93 -11.90
CA GLY A 2 -7.38 -10.43 -10.62
C GLY A 2 -8.77 -9.86 -10.36
N SER A 3 -9.57 -10.55 -9.56
CA SER A 3 -10.89 -10.07 -9.16
C SER A 3 -10.78 -8.82 -8.28
N GLN A 4 -11.89 -8.10 -8.11
CA GLN A 4 -11.95 -6.99 -7.15
C GLN A 4 -11.59 -7.46 -5.73
N GLU A 5 -11.95 -8.70 -5.37
CA GLU A 5 -11.63 -9.30 -4.08
C GLU A 5 -10.14 -9.56 -3.92
N ASP A 6 -9.44 -9.97 -4.99
CA ASP A 6 -7.98 -10.16 -4.98
C ASP A 6 -7.27 -8.82 -4.74
N LEU A 7 -7.71 -7.75 -5.43
CA LEU A 7 -7.15 -6.41 -5.21
C LEU A 7 -7.38 -5.89 -3.79
N ILE A 8 -8.53 -6.20 -3.18
CA ILE A 8 -8.80 -5.82 -1.78
C ILE A 8 -7.86 -6.56 -0.84
N ARG A 9 -7.65 -7.87 -1.03
CA ARG A 9 -6.70 -8.65 -0.23
C ARG A 9 -5.27 -8.14 -0.37
N GLU A 10 -4.85 -7.84 -1.61
CA GLU A 10 -3.53 -7.25 -1.85
C GLU A 10 -3.35 -5.89 -1.17
N ILE A 11 -4.40 -5.04 -1.14
CA ILE A 11 -4.38 -3.77 -0.40
C ILE A 11 -4.22 -4.03 1.10
N GLU A 12 -4.97 -4.97 1.68
CA GLU A 12 -4.89 -5.32 3.10
C GLU A 12 -3.48 -5.83 3.49
N GLU A 13 -2.88 -6.67 2.66
CA GLU A 13 -1.51 -7.16 2.85
C GLU A 13 -0.48 -6.03 2.80
N LEU A 14 -0.59 -5.14 1.80
CA LEU A 14 0.31 -3.98 1.66
C LEU A 14 0.14 -2.97 2.80
N GLU A 15 -1.08 -2.72 3.27
CA GLU A 15 -1.35 -1.83 4.40
C GLU A 15 -0.73 -2.37 5.70
N LYS A 16 -0.83 -3.69 5.92
CA LYS A 16 -0.16 -4.34 7.05
C LYS A 16 1.36 -4.21 6.94
N GLU A 17 1.92 -4.45 5.76
CA GLU A 17 3.35 -4.34 5.51
C GLU A 17 3.88 -2.90 5.72
N LEU A 18 3.10 -1.91 5.29
CA LEU A 18 3.35 -0.49 5.50
C LEU A 18 3.33 -0.14 7.00
N GLU A 19 2.35 -0.63 7.75
CA GLU A 19 2.25 -0.41 9.19
C GLU A 19 3.45 -1.01 9.95
N GLU A 20 3.82 -2.25 9.61
CA GLU A 20 4.98 -2.93 10.20
C GLU A 20 6.28 -2.15 9.94
N ARG A 21 6.49 -1.65 8.71
CA ARG A 21 7.64 -0.81 8.37
C ARG A 21 7.66 0.52 9.11
N LYS A 22 6.51 1.20 9.20
CA LYS A 22 6.38 2.45 9.96
C LYS A 22 6.71 2.24 11.44
N LYS A 23 6.25 1.13 12.04
CA LYS A 23 6.59 0.75 13.43
C LYS A 23 8.07 0.42 13.63
N ALA A 24 8.72 -0.10 12.60
CA ALA A 24 10.15 -0.44 12.62
C ALA A 24 11.06 0.78 12.41
N LEU A 25 10.52 1.97 12.09
CA LEU A 25 11.34 3.17 11.90
C LEU A 25 11.96 3.64 13.22
N PRO A 26 13.26 3.96 13.23
CA PRO A 26 13.90 4.56 14.40
C PRO A 26 13.49 6.04 14.54
N ALA A 27 13.17 6.47 15.76
CA ALA A 27 12.63 7.82 16.03
C ALA A 27 13.53 9.00 15.61
N HIS A 28 14.86 8.79 15.55
CA HIS A 28 15.83 9.86 15.30
C HIS A 28 16.84 9.57 14.19
N SER A 29 16.74 8.42 13.51
CA SER A 29 17.74 7.97 12.54
C SER A 29 17.13 7.32 11.30
N ILE A 30 16.01 7.88 10.84
CA ILE A 30 15.34 7.44 9.62
C ILE A 30 16.27 7.67 8.43
N ARG A 31 16.52 6.62 7.64
CA ARG A 31 17.34 6.69 6.44
C ARG A 31 16.46 6.99 5.22
N PRO A 32 16.95 7.75 4.22
CA PRO A 32 16.17 8.05 3.01
C PRO A 32 15.59 6.81 2.32
N HIS A 33 16.35 5.72 2.24
CA HIS A 33 15.87 4.46 1.67
C HIS A 33 14.68 3.86 2.43
N GLN A 34 14.62 4.02 3.76
CA GLN A 34 13.47 3.54 4.56
C GLN A 34 12.20 4.34 4.25
N LEU A 35 12.33 5.64 3.97
CA LEU A 35 11.20 6.48 3.53
C LEU A 35 10.79 6.11 2.11
N LEU A 36 11.75 5.91 1.20
CA LEU A 36 11.45 5.52 -0.18
C LEU A 36 10.63 4.23 -0.26
N ILE A 37 10.98 3.22 0.54
CA ILE A 37 10.20 1.96 0.59
C ILE A 37 8.78 2.21 1.10
N ILE A 38 8.61 3.12 2.05
CA ILE A 38 7.28 3.49 2.57
C ILE A 38 6.48 4.24 1.51
N GLU A 39 7.09 5.19 0.81
CA GLU A 39 6.48 5.94 -0.29
C GLU A 39 6.04 5.01 -1.43
N GLU A 40 6.90 4.06 -1.83
CA GLU A 40 6.58 3.05 -2.85
C GLU A 40 5.39 2.16 -2.44
N LEU A 41 5.30 1.77 -1.17
CA LEU A 41 4.16 1.00 -0.65
C LEU A 41 2.87 1.84 -0.64
N GLU A 42 2.96 3.11 -0.23
CA GLU A 42 1.82 4.03 -0.25
C GLU A 42 1.29 4.26 -1.67
N GLU A 43 2.19 4.47 -2.64
CA GLU A 43 1.83 4.62 -4.05
C GLU A 43 1.13 3.35 -4.61
N GLN A 44 1.66 2.16 -4.30
CA GLN A 44 1.06 0.89 -4.73
C GLN A 44 -0.34 0.68 -4.13
N ILE A 45 -0.53 1.01 -2.85
CA ILE A 45 -1.83 0.95 -2.18
C ILE A 45 -2.80 1.91 -2.88
N GLU A 46 -2.37 3.14 -3.15
CA GLU A 46 -3.22 4.14 -3.79
C GLU A 46 -3.62 3.72 -5.22
N GLU A 47 -2.68 3.20 -6.00
CA GLU A 47 -2.97 2.69 -7.34
C GLU A 47 -4.01 1.57 -7.30
N LYS A 48 -3.83 0.58 -6.43
CA LYS A 48 -4.78 -0.53 -6.28
C LYS A 48 -6.15 -0.05 -5.79
N LYS A 49 -6.20 0.91 -4.85
CA LYS A 49 -7.47 1.53 -4.41
C LYS A 49 -8.19 2.21 -5.56
N ARG A 50 -7.48 2.98 -6.39
CA ARG A 50 -8.06 3.60 -7.60
C ARG A 50 -8.58 2.56 -8.58
N LEU A 51 -7.90 1.42 -8.74
CA LEU A 51 -8.39 0.32 -9.58
C LEU A 51 -9.69 -0.28 -9.03
N VAL A 52 -9.76 -0.54 -7.72
CA VAL A 52 -10.99 -1.03 -7.06
C VAL A 52 -12.13 -0.04 -7.23
N GLU A 53 -11.89 1.25 -7.03
CA GLU A 53 -12.91 2.30 -7.24
C GLU A 53 -13.40 2.32 -8.69
N LYS A 54 -12.49 2.29 -9.67
CA LYS A 54 -12.86 2.22 -11.10
C LYS A 54 -13.73 0.99 -11.39
N MET A 55 -13.39 -0.17 -10.82
CA MET A 55 -14.19 -1.39 -10.99
C MET A 55 -15.57 -1.30 -10.33
N ARG A 56 -15.68 -0.58 -9.20
CA ARG A 56 -16.96 -0.31 -8.53
C ARG A 56 -17.83 0.67 -9.31
N SER A 57 -17.25 1.72 -9.88
CA SER A 57 -17.97 2.75 -10.65
C SER A 57 -18.30 2.33 -12.09
N ALA A 58 -17.64 1.30 -12.62
CA ALA A 58 -17.93 0.73 -13.93
C ALA A 58 -19.09 -0.29 -13.93
N LYS A 59 -19.81 -0.40 -12.81
CA LYS A 59 -20.92 -1.33 -12.58
C LYS A 59 -22.23 -0.58 -12.43
#